data_AF-A0A9P3UL74-F1
#
_entry.id   AF-A0A9P3UL74-F1
#
_cell.length_a   1.000
_cell.length_b   1.000
_cell.length_c   1.000
_cell.angle_alpha   90.00
_cell.angle_beta   90.00
_cell.angle_gamma   90.00
#
_symmetry.space_group_name_H-M   'P 1'
#
loop_
_entity.id
_entity.type
_entity.pdbx_description
1 polymer ?
#
loop_
_entity_poly.entity_id
_entity_poly.type
_entity_poly.pdbx_seq_one_letter_code
_entity_poly.pdbx_strand_id
1 'polypeptide(L)'
;MSGKKAADAALYHLSPKGFWKKFRDMVVVNPEISSGLPIQSINRRPPPAWRPEKYSTPATKASDPAQNPYWRRDVRRQYPQLSVVTQPELSLLLLEHSGNLPLAPPTEETPGVPATAAAAVDLTEAISTITIANKVYTESKLPPSIPTHHKRWVPERAADAPHDPHSYFPMDLYK
;
A
#
# COMPACT_ATOMS: atom_id res chain seq x y z
N MET A 1 -29.13 2.99 -6.40
CA MET A 1 -28.81 1.84 -7.26
C MET A 1 -28.52 0.64 -6.37
N SER A 2 -29.54 -0.19 -6.21
CA SER A 2 -29.56 -1.44 -5.44
C SER A 2 -28.28 -2.24 -5.68
N GLY A 3 -27.57 -2.58 -4.59
CA GLY A 3 -26.46 -3.51 -4.66
C GLY A 3 -26.94 -4.77 -5.37
N LYS A 4 -26.38 -5.06 -6.55
CA LYS A 4 -26.69 -6.30 -7.28
C LYS A 4 -26.59 -7.45 -6.28
N LYS A 5 -27.70 -8.14 -6.04
CA LYS A 5 -27.76 -9.30 -5.15
C LYS A 5 -26.73 -10.30 -5.66
N ALA A 6 -25.64 -10.46 -4.92
CA ALA A 6 -24.40 -11.02 -5.44
C ALA A 6 -24.43 -12.54 -5.64
N ALA A 7 -25.48 -13.24 -5.20
CA ALA A 7 -25.65 -14.66 -5.44
C ALA A 7 -27.10 -15.08 -5.13
N ASP A 8 -27.56 -16.15 -5.77
CA ASP A 8 -28.75 -16.89 -5.35
C ASP A 8 -28.55 -17.35 -3.90
N ALA A 9 -29.37 -16.80 -2.99
CA ALA A 9 -29.28 -17.09 -1.56
C ALA A 9 -29.54 -18.56 -1.23
N ALA A 10 -30.15 -19.34 -2.13
CA ALA A 10 -30.40 -20.76 -1.91
C ALA A 10 -29.27 -21.68 -2.43
N LEU A 11 -28.27 -21.17 -3.18
CA LEU A 11 -27.33 -22.00 -3.95
C LEU A 11 -26.55 -23.02 -3.10
N TYR A 12 -26.13 -22.64 -1.90
CA TYR A 12 -25.36 -23.51 -0.99
C TYR A 12 -26.09 -23.82 0.32
N HIS A 13 -27.37 -23.46 0.41
CA HIS A 13 -28.17 -23.61 1.61
C HIS A 13 -29.34 -24.56 1.39
N LEU A 14 -29.72 -25.30 2.43
CA LEU A 14 -30.86 -26.21 2.40
C LEU A 14 -32.16 -25.40 2.24
N SER A 15 -32.79 -25.50 1.08
CA SER A 15 -34.08 -24.86 0.79
C SER A 15 -35.23 -25.89 0.76
N PRO A 16 -36.43 -25.54 1.26
CA PRO A 16 -37.60 -26.39 1.09
C PRO A 16 -37.94 -26.56 -0.41
N LYS A 17 -38.58 -27.67 -0.77
CA LYS A 17 -39.02 -28.01 -2.13
C LYS A 17 -40.52 -28.31 -2.16
N GLY A 18 -41.13 -28.21 -3.34
CA GLY A 18 -42.54 -28.52 -3.55
C GLY A 18 -43.48 -27.57 -2.81
N PHE A 19 -44.49 -28.11 -2.14
CA PHE A 19 -45.51 -27.35 -1.40
C PHE A 19 -44.89 -26.40 -0.37
N TRP A 20 -43.94 -26.88 0.44
CA TRP A 20 -43.31 -26.09 1.51
C TRP A 20 -42.51 -24.89 1.01
N LYS A 21 -42.02 -24.93 -0.23
CA LYS A 21 -41.38 -23.77 -0.86
C LYS A 21 -42.39 -22.66 -1.12
N LYS A 22 -43.52 -22.99 -1.76
CA LYS A 22 -44.60 -22.04 -2.06
C LYS A 22 -45.17 -21.41 -0.78
N PHE A 23 -45.32 -22.21 0.27
CA PHE A 23 -45.76 -21.72 1.57
C PHE A 23 -44.75 -20.73 2.18
N ARG A 24 -43.47 -21.07 2.20
CA ARG A 24 -42.41 -20.19 2.69
C ARG A 24 -42.37 -18.86 1.92
N ASP A 25 -42.41 -18.94 0.60
CA ASP A 25 -42.31 -17.75 -0.26
C ASP A 25 -43.50 -16.79 -0.08
N MET A 26 -44.65 -17.29 0.39
CA MET A 26 -45.84 -16.49 0.71
C MET A 26 -45.79 -15.87 2.11
N VAL A 27 -45.18 -16.54 3.10
CA VAL A 27 -45.24 -16.14 4.52
C VAL A 27 -44.00 -15.35 4.96
N VAL A 28 -42.85 -15.55 4.33
CA VAL A 28 -41.60 -14.90 4.74
C VAL A 28 -41.52 -13.46 4.23
N VAL A 29 -41.07 -12.54 5.10
CA VAL A 29 -40.91 -11.10 4.81
C VAL A 29 -40.02 -10.85 3.58
N ASN A 30 -38.95 -11.62 3.42
CA ASN A 30 -38.08 -11.56 2.26
C ASN A 30 -37.80 -12.99 1.73
N PRO A 31 -38.44 -13.41 0.62
CA PRO A 31 -38.31 -14.77 0.10
C PRO A 31 -36.89 -15.06 -0.43
N GLU A 32 -36.09 -14.02 -0.67
CA GLU A 32 -34.72 -14.13 -1.17
C GLU A 32 -33.68 -14.34 -0.06
N ILE A 33 -34.08 -14.46 1.20
CA ILE A 33 -33.15 -14.79 2.30
C ILE A 33 -32.87 -16.30 2.30
N SER A 34 -31.68 -16.72 2.74
CA SER A 34 -31.33 -18.14 2.89
C SER A 34 -31.76 -18.70 4.25
N SER A 35 -31.83 -20.03 4.38
CA SER A 35 -32.05 -20.69 5.68
C SER A 35 -30.79 -20.73 6.56
N GLY A 36 -29.63 -20.32 6.03
CA GLY A 36 -28.34 -20.41 6.71
C GLY A 36 -27.79 -21.83 6.91
N LEU A 37 -28.56 -22.88 6.60
CA LEU A 37 -28.15 -24.27 6.78
C LEU A 37 -27.34 -24.75 5.57
N PRO A 38 -26.05 -25.08 5.69
CA PRO A 38 -25.24 -25.51 4.55
C PRO A 38 -25.64 -26.92 4.08
N ILE A 39 -25.57 -27.17 2.77
CA ILE A 39 -25.84 -28.48 2.19
C ILE A 39 -24.74 -29.48 2.59
N GLN A 40 -25.08 -30.57 3.28
CA GLN A 40 -24.11 -31.53 3.84
C GLN A 40 -23.34 -32.32 2.77
N SER A 41 -23.89 -32.47 1.56
CA SER A 41 -23.22 -33.17 0.46
C SER A 41 -22.13 -32.34 -0.21
N ILE A 42 -22.15 -31.01 -0.05
CA ILE A 42 -21.22 -30.08 -0.70
C ILE A 42 -20.27 -29.47 0.34
N ASN A 43 -20.82 -29.02 1.47
CA ASN A 43 -20.01 -28.40 2.51
C ASN A 43 -19.08 -29.42 3.16
N ARG A 44 -17.77 -29.17 3.07
CA ARG A 44 -16.72 -30.00 3.68
C ARG A 44 -16.75 -31.47 3.23
N ARG A 45 -17.18 -31.73 1.99
CA ARG A 45 -17.17 -33.07 1.39
C ARG A 45 -16.39 -33.06 0.08
N PRO A 46 -15.33 -33.88 -0.06
CA PRO A 46 -14.76 -34.81 0.93
C PRO A 46 -14.14 -34.08 2.13
N PRO A 47 -13.98 -34.77 3.29
CA PRO A 47 -13.32 -34.19 4.44
C PRO A 47 -11.87 -33.79 4.09
N PRO A 48 -11.27 -32.80 4.78
CA PRO A 48 -9.96 -32.27 4.42
C PRO A 48 -8.84 -33.31 4.28
N ALA A 49 -8.88 -34.38 5.09
CA ALA A 49 -7.89 -35.45 5.07
C ALA A 49 -8.07 -36.49 3.95
N TRP A 50 -9.18 -36.45 3.20
CA TRP A 50 -9.50 -37.40 2.12
C TRP A 50 -9.70 -36.71 0.77
N ARG A 51 -9.00 -35.59 0.57
CA ARG A 51 -8.99 -34.89 -0.72
C ARG A 51 -8.19 -35.73 -1.73
N PRO A 52 -8.71 -35.98 -2.95
CA PRO A 52 -7.97 -36.69 -3.99
C PRO A 52 -6.84 -35.84 -4.60
N GLU A 53 -6.93 -34.51 -4.44
CA GLU A 53 -5.95 -33.55 -4.90
C GLU A 53 -4.63 -33.75 -4.15
N LYS A 54 -3.55 -34.04 -4.87
CA LYS A 54 -2.20 -34.07 -4.29
C LYS A 54 -1.66 -32.65 -4.23
N TYR A 55 -1.31 -32.19 -3.03
CA TYR A 55 -0.63 -30.93 -2.87
C TYR A 55 0.75 -30.99 -3.55
N SER A 56 1.00 -30.04 -4.45
CA SER A 56 2.32 -29.73 -4.97
C SER A 56 2.65 -28.31 -4.57
N THR A 57 3.85 -28.11 -4.02
CA THR A 57 4.32 -26.77 -3.67
C THR A 57 4.39 -25.90 -4.94
N PRO A 58 3.74 -24.73 -4.98
CA PRO A 58 3.78 -23.88 -6.17
C PRO A 58 5.22 -23.47 -6.47
N ALA A 59 5.67 -23.73 -7.70
CA ALA A 59 7.01 -23.33 -8.13
C ALA A 59 7.05 -21.81 -8.30
N THR A 60 8.03 -21.17 -7.67
CA THR A 60 8.34 -19.74 -7.87
C THR A 60 9.68 -19.63 -8.58
N LYS A 61 10.09 -18.41 -8.97
CA LYS A 61 11.46 -18.18 -9.48
C LYS A 61 12.54 -18.65 -8.50
N ALA A 62 12.24 -18.70 -7.20
CA ALA A 62 13.15 -19.20 -6.18
C ALA A 62 13.27 -20.74 -6.14
N SER A 63 12.48 -21.48 -6.92
CA SER A 63 12.50 -22.95 -7.00
C SER A 63 13.41 -23.50 -8.11
N ASP A 64 14.03 -22.64 -8.94
CA ASP A 64 14.96 -23.07 -9.99
C ASP A 64 16.21 -23.75 -9.36
N PRO A 65 16.57 -24.98 -9.76
CA PRO A 65 17.75 -25.67 -9.25
C PRO A 65 19.08 -25.22 -9.88
N ALA A 66 19.07 -24.56 -11.05
CA ALA A 66 20.29 -24.29 -11.82
C ALA A 66 20.82 -22.86 -11.66
N GLN A 67 20.00 -21.84 -11.97
CA GLN A 67 20.46 -20.44 -12.08
C GLN A 67 19.99 -19.57 -10.91
N ASN A 68 20.00 -20.17 -9.72
CA ASN A 68 19.44 -19.56 -8.54
C ASN A 68 20.43 -19.70 -7.37
N PRO A 69 21.39 -18.79 -7.24
CA PRO A 69 22.24 -18.68 -6.05
C PRO A 69 21.55 -17.89 -4.93
N TYR A 70 21.73 -18.30 -3.67
CA TYR A 70 21.04 -17.68 -2.51
C TYR A 70 21.40 -16.20 -2.29
N TRP A 71 22.65 -15.81 -2.51
CA TRP A 71 23.12 -14.44 -2.28
C TRP A 71 22.43 -13.39 -3.17
N ARG A 72 21.93 -13.78 -4.36
CA ARG A 72 21.17 -12.86 -5.25
C ARG A 72 19.74 -12.61 -4.79
N ARG A 73 19.17 -13.52 -4.00
CA ARG A 73 17.81 -13.42 -3.45
C ARG A 73 17.78 -13.06 -1.97
N ASP A 74 18.94 -12.85 -1.35
CA ASP A 74 19.05 -12.58 0.07
C ASP A 74 18.71 -11.11 0.37
N VAL A 75 17.40 -10.82 0.37
CA VAL A 75 16.86 -9.49 0.74
C VAL A 75 17.15 -9.14 2.19
N ARG A 76 17.35 -10.15 3.07
CA ARG A 76 17.64 -9.93 4.49
C ARG A 76 19.00 -9.26 4.70
N ARG A 77 20.00 -9.58 3.87
CA ARG A 77 21.32 -8.94 3.91
C ARG A 77 21.41 -7.67 3.07
N GLN A 78 20.54 -7.53 2.07
CA GLN A 78 20.45 -6.34 1.21
C GLN A 78 19.41 -5.33 1.76
N TYR A 79 19.41 -5.10 3.07
CA TYR A 79 18.53 -4.10 3.66
C TYR A 79 19.08 -2.69 3.39
N PRO A 80 18.22 -1.69 3.14
CA PRO A 80 18.66 -0.30 3.01
C PRO A 80 19.25 0.18 4.35
N GLN A 81 20.44 0.75 4.31
CA GLN A 81 21.09 1.30 5.50
C GLN A 81 20.43 2.63 5.90
N LEU A 82 20.36 2.87 7.21
CA LEU A 82 19.83 4.12 7.74
C LEU A 82 20.89 5.22 7.59
N SER A 83 20.58 6.25 6.78
CA SER A 83 21.40 7.45 6.67
C SER A 83 21.06 8.44 7.79
N VAL A 84 22.03 8.77 8.65
CA VAL A 84 21.91 9.84 9.65
C VAL A 84 22.71 11.03 9.14
N VAL A 85 22.12 12.23 9.20
CA VAL A 85 22.81 13.49 8.88
C VAL A 85 22.79 14.35 10.12
N THR A 86 23.97 14.63 10.66
CA THR A 86 24.16 15.53 11.80
C THR A 86 24.28 16.99 11.32
N GLN A 87 24.09 17.94 12.22
CA GLN A 87 24.22 19.37 11.92
C GLN A 87 25.57 19.77 11.28
N PRO A 88 26.75 19.32 11.78
CA PRO A 88 28.02 19.64 11.14
C PRO A 88 28.20 18.93 9.78
N GLU A 89 27.70 17.71 9.61
CA GLU A 89 27.71 17.04 8.29
C GLU A 89 26.85 17.79 7.28
N LEU A 90 25.69 18.30 7.72
CA LEU A 90 24.81 19.10 6.88
C LEU A 90 25.49 20.41 6.45
N SER A 91 26.14 21.14 7.38
CA SER A 91 26.80 22.41 7.05
C SER A 91 27.93 22.22 6.04
N LEU A 92 28.71 21.14 6.17
CA LEU A 92 29.73 20.76 5.18
C LEU A 92 29.12 20.39 3.83
N LEU A 93 28.11 19.51 3.81
CA LEU A 93 27.43 19.11 2.58
C LEU A 93 26.86 20.30 1.81
N LEU A 94 26.25 21.24 2.54
CA LEU A 94 25.71 22.46 1.97
C LEU A 94 26.81 23.31 1.32
N LEU A 95 27.94 23.52 1.99
CA LEU A 95 29.06 24.30 1.44
C LEU A 95 29.69 23.61 0.22
N GLU A 96 29.95 22.31 0.29
CA GLU A 96 30.54 21.51 -0.80
C GLU A 96 29.67 21.50 -2.06
N HIS A 97 28.36 21.27 -1.91
CA HIS A 97 27.43 21.16 -3.04
C HIS A 97 26.93 22.52 -3.54
N SER A 98 27.23 23.62 -2.84
CA SER A 98 26.85 24.97 -3.26
C SER A 98 27.67 25.48 -4.45
N GLY A 99 28.91 24.99 -4.61
CA GLY A 99 29.66 25.17 -5.84
C GLY A 99 29.35 24.01 -6.80
N ASN A 100 29.11 24.28 -8.08
CA ASN A 100 29.18 23.27 -9.14
C ASN A 100 30.63 22.77 -9.33
N LEU A 101 31.27 22.29 -8.26
CA LEU A 101 32.56 21.63 -8.36
C LEU A 101 32.27 20.16 -8.71
N PRO A 102 32.75 19.67 -9.86
CA PRO A 102 32.66 18.24 -10.15
C PRO A 102 33.37 17.49 -9.03
N LEU A 103 32.72 16.47 -8.46
CA LEU A 103 33.36 15.49 -7.60
C LEU A 103 34.63 15.00 -8.31
N ALA A 104 35.80 15.37 -7.80
CA ALA A 104 37.05 14.85 -8.31
C ALA A 104 37.01 13.32 -8.15
N PRO A 105 37.43 12.54 -9.17
CA PRO A 105 37.43 11.09 -9.07
C PRO A 105 38.26 10.68 -7.85
N PRO A 106 37.87 9.62 -7.13
CA PRO A 106 38.65 9.14 -6.00
C PRO A 106 40.01 8.68 -6.52
N THR A 107 41.07 9.46 -6.24
CA THR A 107 42.43 9.04 -6.49
C THR A 107 42.75 7.91 -5.52
N GLU A 108 42.99 6.72 -6.05
CA GLU A 108 43.39 5.53 -5.30
C GLU A 108 44.78 5.76 -4.69
N GLU A 109 44.88 6.39 -3.52
CA GLU A 109 46.10 6.32 -2.71
C GLU A 109 45.80 6.62 -1.23
N THR A 110 46.08 5.61 -0.39
CA THR A 110 46.06 5.54 1.09
C THR A 110 44.76 5.15 1.81
N PRO A 111 44.65 3.92 2.33
CA PRO A 111 43.65 3.54 3.32
C PRO A 111 44.13 3.95 4.71
N GLY A 112 43.47 4.94 5.32
CA GLY A 112 43.61 5.20 6.75
C GLY A 112 44.19 6.57 7.12
N VAL A 113 43.47 7.64 6.80
CA VAL A 113 43.44 8.85 7.63
C VAL A 113 42.01 9.38 7.55
N PRO A 114 41.30 9.63 8.68
CA PRO A 114 40.05 10.36 8.59
C PRO A 114 40.38 11.71 7.95
N ALA A 115 39.72 12.03 6.83
CA ALA A 115 39.75 13.37 6.27
C ALA A 115 39.57 14.34 7.44
N THR A 116 40.58 15.19 7.67
CA THR A 116 40.59 16.13 8.78
C THR A 116 39.27 16.86 8.74
N ALA A 117 38.40 16.64 9.74
CA ALA A 117 37.07 17.23 9.76
C ALA A 117 37.26 18.74 9.57
N ALA A 118 36.85 19.24 8.39
CA ALA A 118 36.87 20.65 8.11
C ALA A 118 36.13 21.35 9.26
N ALA A 119 36.73 22.43 9.78
CA ALA A 119 36.24 23.11 10.96
C ALA A 119 34.72 23.28 10.87
N ALA A 120 33.99 22.79 11.89
CA ALA A 120 32.54 22.79 11.89
C ALA A 120 32.04 24.25 11.84
N VAL A 121 31.76 24.74 10.63
CA VAL A 121 31.06 26.00 10.43
C VAL A 121 29.68 25.81 11.01
N ASP A 122 29.24 26.78 11.83
CA ASP A 122 27.89 26.72 12.35
C ASP A 122 26.89 26.70 11.20
N LEU A 123 25.84 25.89 11.34
CA LEU A 123 24.83 25.69 10.32
C LEU A 123 24.23 27.03 9.88
N THR A 124 24.06 27.96 10.82
CA THR A 124 23.50 29.29 10.56
C THR A 124 24.38 30.11 9.62
N GLU A 125 25.69 30.08 9.83
CA GLU A 125 26.69 30.76 9.00
C GLU A 125 26.74 30.12 7.60
N ALA A 126 26.75 28.79 7.52
CA ALA A 126 26.71 28.07 6.26
C ALA A 126 25.45 28.39 5.43
N ILE A 127 24.27 28.44 6.05
CA ILE A 127 23.02 28.81 5.35
C ILE A 127 23.07 30.26 4.86
N SER A 128 23.55 31.19 5.69
CA SER A 128 23.61 32.61 5.30
C SER A 128 24.56 32.84 4.11
N THR A 129 25.72 32.20 4.11
CA THR A 129 26.68 32.31 2.99
C THR A 129 26.11 31.76 1.68
N ILE A 130 25.45 30.59 1.71
CA ILE A 130 24.93 29.93 0.51
C ILE A 130 23.70 30.66 -0.04
N THR A 131 22.81 31.16 0.82
CA THR A 131 21.62 31.89 0.37
C THR A 131 21.95 33.23 -0.29
N ILE A 132 23.10 33.83 0.06
CA ILE A 132 23.63 35.02 -0.61
C ILE A 132 24.29 34.66 -1.94
N ALA A 133 25.09 33.58 -1.97
CA ALA A 133 25.92 33.22 -3.12
C ALA A 133 25.15 32.50 -4.25
N ASN A 134 24.13 31.70 -3.91
CA ASN A 134 23.52 30.73 -4.83
C ASN A 134 21.98 30.75 -4.84
N LYS A 135 21.38 30.30 -5.96
CA LYS A 135 19.93 30.10 -6.07
C LYS A 135 19.53 28.78 -5.39
N VAL A 136 19.33 28.83 -4.07
CA VAL A 136 18.93 27.67 -3.24
C VAL A 136 17.45 27.31 -3.41
N TYR A 137 16.60 28.31 -3.65
CA TYR A 137 15.15 28.16 -3.65
C TYR A 137 14.58 28.06 -5.06
N THR A 138 13.46 27.33 -5.18
CA THR A 138 12.59 27.39 -6.36
C THR A 138 12.06 28.81 -6.56
N GLU A 139 11.61 29.16 -7.77
CA GLU A 139 11.16 30.52 -8.09
C GLU A 139 10.03 31.00 -7.19
N SER A 140 9.14 30.09 -6.80
CA SER A 140 8.01 30.35 -5.90
C SER A 140 8.42 30.46 -4.42
N LYS A 141 9.67 30.09 -4.07
CA LYS A 141 10.18 30.02 -2.69
C LYS A 141 9.28 29.24 -1.72
N LEU A 142 8.49 28.30 -2.26
CA LEU A 142 7.65 27.42 -1.47
C LEU A 142 8.49 26.25 -0.94
N PRO A 143 8.22 25.77 0.29
CA PRO A 143 8.87 24.56 0.79
C PRO A 143 8.51 23.37 -0.10
N PRO A 144 9.43 22.38 -0.25
CA PRO A 144 9.17 21.19 -1.05
C PRO A 144 7.97 20.41 -0.49
N SER A 145 7.07 19.96 -1.37
CA SER A 145 5.95 19.10 -0.99
C SER A 145 6.40 17.64 -0.86
N ILE A 146 5.94 16.94 0.17
CA ILE A 146 6.23 15.52 0.37
C ILE A 146 5.54 14.70 -0.75
N PRO A 147 6.26 13.79 -1.44
CA PRO A 147 5.63 12.91 -2.43
C PRO A 147 4.65 11.97 -1.72
N THR A 148 3.38 12.03 -2.11
CA THR A 148 2.32 11.15 -1.60
C THR A 148 2.06 10.03 -2.60
N HIS A 149 2.23 8.78 -2.18
CA HIS A 149 1.94 7.62 -3.04
C HIS A 149 0.44 7.32 -3.18
N HIS A 150 -0.39 7.88 -2.30
CA HIS A 150 -1.83 7.68 -2.34
C HIS A 150 -2.47 8.62 -3.36
N LYS A 151 -3.47 8.10 -4.07
CA LYS A 151 -4.31 8.94 -4.91
C LYS A 151 -5.12 9.89 -4.05
N ARG A 152 -5.36 11.10 -4.54
CA ARG A 152 -6.29 12.04 -3.91
C ARG A 152 -7.70 11.44 -3.93
N TRP A 153 -8.44 11.59 -2.84
CA TRP A 153 -9.83 11.17 -2.76
C TRP A 153 -10.67 11.94 -3.79
N VAL A 154 -11.53 11.22 -4.50
CA VAL A 154 -12.44 11.78 -5.50
C VAL A 154 -13.85 11.44 -5.05
N PRO A 155 -14.69 12.43 -4.69
CA PRO A 155 -16.03 12.18 -4.19
C PRO A 155 -16.93 11.64 -5.31
N GLU A 156 -17.50 10.45 -5.12
CA GLU A 156 -18.57 9.93 -5.96
C GLU A 156 -19.91 10.11 -5.25
N ARG A 157 -20.90 10.73 -5.90
CA ARG A 157 -22.23 10.88 -5.31
C ARG A 157 -22.87 9.50 -5.09
N ALA A 158 -23.19 9.21 -3.84
CA ALA A 158 -23.91 8.00 -3.42
C ALA A 158 -25.42 8.22 -3.55
N ALA A 159 -26.19 7.13 -3.44
CA ALA A 159 -27.64 7.25 -3.34
C ALA A 159 -27.99 7.89 -1.99
N ASP A 160 -29.03 8.72 -1.98
CA ASP A 160 -29.52 9.37 -0.77
C ASP A 160 -29.92 8.32 0.28
N ALA A 161 -29.82 8.70 1.55
CA ALA A 161 -30.27 7.85 2.65
C ALA A 161 -31.76 7.50 2.46
N PRO A 162 -32.24 6.34 2.96
CA PRO A 162 -33.66 6.02 2.91
C PRO A 162 -34.48 7.14 3.58
N HIS A 163 -35.30 7.82 2.79
CA HIS A 163 -36.17 8.92 3.24
C HIS A 163 -37.52 8.85 2.54
N ASP A 164 -38.54 9.47 3.13
CA ASP A 164 -39.86 9.54 2.50
C ASP A 164 -39.82 10.41 1.23
N PRO A 165 -40.49 10.03 0.13
CA PRO A 165 -40.41 10.73 -1.16
C PRO A 165 -40.79 12.22 -1.14
N HIS A 166 -41.53 12.65 -0.12
CA HIS A 166 -42.00 14.02 0.06
C HIS A 166 -41.32 14.76 1.22
N SER A 167 -40.35 14.12 1.88
CA SER A 167 -39.58 14.75 2.94
C SER A 167 -38.43 15.58 2.34
N TYR A 168 -38.26 16.80 2.83
CA TYR A 168 -37.10 17.62 2.47
C TYR A 168 -35.84 17.03 3.11
N PHE A 169 -34.90 16.56 2.29
CA PHE A 169 -33.66 15.91 2.75
C PHE A 169 -32.41 16.58 2.15
N PRO A 170 -31.78 17.53 2.86
CA PRO A 170 -30.68 18.34 2.31
C PRO A 170 -29.29 17.69 2.39
N MET A 171 -29.19 16.40 2.74
CA MET A 171 -27.91 15.73 2.88
C MET A 171 -27.52 15.00 1.59
N ASP A 172 -26.46 15.48 0.93
CA ASP A 172 -25.81 14.77 -0.16
C ASP A 172 -24.78 13.79 0.39
N LEU A 173 -24.91 12.52 0.02
CA LEU A 173 -23.96 11.48 0.38
C LEU A 173 -22.90 11.32 -0.71
N TYR A 174 -21.63 11.26 -0.30
CA TYR A 174 -20.49 10.99 -1.17
C TYR A 174 -19.72 9.77 -0.65
N LYS A 175 -19.13 8.99 -1.54
CA LYS A 175 -18.25 7.85 -1.24
C LYS A 175 -16.93 8.00 -1.97
#